data_AF-A0A848C8H9-F1
#
_entry.id   AF-A0A848C8H9-F1
#
_cell.length_a   1.000
_cell.length_b   1.000
_cell.length_c   1.000
_cell.angle_alpha   90.00
_cell.angle_beta   90.00
_cell.angle_gamma   90.00
#
_symmetry.space_group_name_H-M   'P 1'
#
loop_
_entity.id
_entity.type
_entity.pdbx_description
1 polymer ?
#
loop_
_entity_poly.entity_id
_entity_poly.type
_entity_poly.pdbx_seq_one_letter_code
_entity_poly.pdbx_strand_id
1 'polypeptide(L)' 'MPAITFVRYTVVTEGREPVQYRSEEGITLREVLTEELGVNPSKHDVLVNGITAGDLDVVVNNGDSIVLATKKYSSGNAAA' A
#
# COMPACT_ATOMS: atom_id res chain seq x y z
N MET A 1 -10.97 29.17 4.20
CA MET A 1 -10.73 27.98 3.35
C MET A 1 -9.87 27.05 4.19
N PRO A 2 -10.32 25.83 4.53
CA PRO A 2 -9.43 24.88 5.21
C PRO A 2 -8.24 24.60 4.29
N ALA A 3 -7.03 24.64 4.83
CA ALA A 3 -5.85 24.23 4.09
C ALA A 3 -5.95 22.72 3.86
N ILE A 4 -6.00 22.30 2.59
CA ILE A 4 -5.89 20.89 2.25
C ILE A 4 -4.44 20.51 2.50
N THR A 5 -4.19 19.75 3.56
CA THR A 5 -2.88 19.17 3.84
C THR A 5 -2.70 17.94 2.96
N PHE A 6 -1.47 17.73 2.48
CA PHE A 6 -1.13 16.58 1.67
C PHE A 6 0.00 15.80 2.31
N VAL A 7 -0.08 14.48 2.24
CA VAL A 7 0.96 13.54 2.66
C VAL A 7 1.66 13.00 1.42
N ARG A 8 2.98 12.80 1.52
CA ARG A 8 3.80 12.17 0.48
C ARG A 8 4.28 10.83 0.99
N TYR A 9 4.20 9.81 0.15
CA TYR A 9 4.63 8.47 0.52
C TYR A 9 5.22 7.76 -0.69
N THR A 10 6.06 6.76 -0.44
CA THR A 10 6.71 5.97 -1.49
C THR A 10 6.06 4.60 -1.54
N VAL A 11 5.55 4.20 -2.70
CA VAL A 11 5.04 2.85 -2.93
C VAL A 11 6.08 2.04 -3.67
N VAL A 12 6.50 0.93 -3.08
CA VAL A 12 7.42 -0.04 -3.66
C VAL A 12 6.62 -1.29 -3.99
N THR A 13 6.56 -1.65 -5.27
CA THR A 13 5.92 -2.91 -5.69
C THR A 13 6.99 -3.89 -6.14
N GLU A 14 6.85 -5.16 -5.78
CA GLU A 14 7.78 -6.20 -6.23
C GLU A 14 7.90 -6.21 -7.77
N GLY A 15 9.14 -6.09 -8.27
CA GLY A 15 9.42 -6.07 -9.71
C GLY A 15 9.13 -4.73 -10.40
N ARG A 16 8.85 -3.65 -9.66
CA ARG A 16 8.71 -2.29 -10.19
C ARG A 16 9.59 -1.30 -9.44
N GLU A 17 9.91 -0.19 -10.10
CA GLU A 17 10.61 0.91 -9.45
C GLU A 17 9.73 1.57 -8.37
N PRO A 18 10.32 2.07 -7.28
CA PRO A 18 9.59 2.79 -6.24
C PRO A 18 8.98 4.09 -6.81
N VAL A 19 7.68 4.27 -6.63
CA VAL A 19 6.95 5.44 -7.13
C VAL A 19 6.54 6.30 -5.94
N GLN A 20 6.80 7.61 -6.03
CA GLN A 20 6.35 8.57 -5.03
C GLN A 20 4.94 9.06 -5.37
N TYR A 21 4.05 8.93 -4.40
CA TYR A 21 2.67 9.39 -4.49
C TYR A 21 2.44 10.53 -3.50
N ARG A 22 1.39 11.30 -3.77
CA ARG A 22 0.93 12.39 -2.92
C ARG A 22 -0.59 12.34 -2.88
N SER A 23 -1.13 12.26 -1.67
CA SER A 23 -2.57 12.24 -1.43
C SER A 23 -2.95 13.19 -0.32
N GLU A 24 -4.25 13.39 -0.13
CA GLU A 24 -4.77 14.22 0.96
C GLU A 24 -4.44 13.60 2.32
N GLU A 25 -4.18 14.45 3.31
CA GLU A 25 -3.97 14.02 4.69
C GLU A 25 -5.22 13.30 5.21
N GLY A 26 -5.02 12.14 5.84
CA GLY A 26 -6.12 11.28 6.32
C GLY A 26 -6.43 10.11 5.40
N ILE A 27 -5.79 10.00 4.22
CA ILE A 27 -5.96 8.83 3.35
C ILE A 27 -5.51 7.55 4.06
N THR A 28 -6.29 6.49 3.92
CA THR A 28 -5.97 5.17 4.47
C THR A 28 -5.18 4.32 3.48
N LEU A 29 -4.46 3.31 3.99
CA LEU A 29 -3.81 2.32 3.12
C LEU A 29 -4.82 1.65 2.19
N ARG A 30 -6.04 1.37 2.66
CA ARG A 30 -7.09 0.80 1.83
C ARG A 30 -7.39 1.68 0.62
N GLU A 31 -7.63 2.97 0.84
CA GLU A 31 -7.92 3.93 -0.23
C GLU A 31 -6.74 4.04 -1.20
N VAL A 32 -5.51 4.18 -0.70
CA VAL A 32 -4.31 4.18 -1.57
C VAL A 32 -4.26 2.93 -2.44
N LEU A 33 -4.54 1.77 -1.88
CA LEU A 33 -4.45 0.50 -2.60
C LEU A 33 -5.58 0.34 -3.62
N THR A 34 -6.82 0.66 -3.25
CA THR A 34 -7.97 0.46 -4.13
C THR A 34 -8.18 1.60 -5.12
N GLU A 35 -7.98 2.84 -4.70
CA GLU A 35 -8.29 4.03 -5.49
C GLU A 35 -7.09 4.49 -6.32
N GLU A 36 -5.90 4.60 -5.72
CA GLU A 36 -4.71 5.10 -6.44
C GLU A 36 -4.06 4.00 -7.28
N LEU A 37 -3.93 2.80 -6.71
CA LEU A 37 -3.19 1.70 -7.32
C LEU A 37 -4.09 0.68 -8.03
N GLY A 38 -5.39 0.66 -7.72
CA GLY A 38 -6.32 -0.35 -8.25
C GLY A 38 -5.95 -1.78 -7.87
N VAL A 39 -5.18 -1.98 -6.80
CA VAL A 39 -4.73 -3.29 -6.33
C VAL A 39 -5.67 -3.84 -5.27
N ASN A 40 -5.90 -5.15 -5.31
CA ASN A 40 -6.67 -5.83 -4.28
C ASN A 40 -5.76 -6.11 -3.07
N PRO A 41 -5.97 -5.44 -1.93
CA PRO A 41 -5.07 -5.56 -0.79
C PRO A 41 -5.21 -6.91 -0.09
N SER A 42 -6.32 -7.65 -0.26
CA SER A 42 -6.48 -9.00 0.29
C SER A 42 -5.49 -10.00 -0.31
N LYS A 43 -4.99 -9.73 -1.53
CA LYS A 43 -4.05 -10.57 -2.27
C LYS A 43 -2.58 -10.17 -2.11
N HIS A 44 -2.31 -9.14 -1.31
CA HIS A 44 -0.98 -8.61 -1.11
C HIS A 44 -0.69 -8.52 0.39
N ASP A 45 0.59 -8.64 0.75
CA ASP A 45 1.06 -8.22 2.05
C ASP A 45 1.53 -6.78 1.90
N VAL A 46 0.93 -5.91 2.71
CA VAL A 46 1.24 -4.49 2.74
C VAL A 46 2.18 -4.27 3.91
N LEU A 47 3.36 -3.71 3.66
CA LEU A 47 4.27 -3.31 4.72
C LEU A 47 4.38 -1.79 4.73
N VAL A 48 4.25 -1.17 5.89
CA VAL A 48 4.45 0.26 6.07
C VAL A 48 5.68 0.46 6.92
N ASN A 49 6.68 1.16 6.39
CA ASN A 49 7.97 1.40 7.05
C ASN A 49 8.65 0.09 7.51
N GLY A 50 8.47 -0.99 6.74
CA GLY A 50 8.99 -2.32 7.05
C GLY A 50 8.16 -3.15 8.02
N ILE A 51 7.03 -2.64 8.51
CA ILE A 51 6.12 -3.34 9.41
C ILE A 51 4.91 -3.82 8.61
N THR A 52 4.59 -5.12 8.67
CA THR A 52 3.38 -5.65 8.02
C THR A 52 2.13 -5.00 8.62
N ALA A 53 1.39 -4.29 7.77
CA ALA A 53 0.11 -3.71 8.12
C ALA A 53 -0.94 -4.83 8.17
N GLY A 54 -1.33 -5.23 9.39
CA GLY A 54 -2.42 -6.19 9.61
C GLY A 54 -3.79 -5.58 9.35
N ASP A 55 -3.89 -4.25 9.40
CA ASP A 55 -5.09 -3.47 9.13
C ASP A 55 -4.80 -2.46 8.02
N LEU A 56 -5.79 -2.22 7.16
CA LEU A 56 -5.70 -1.32 6.00
C LEU A 56 -6.42 0.02 6.26
N ASP A 57 -7.16 0.12 7.36
CA ASP A 57 -7.78 1.36 7.85
C ASP A 57 -6.76 2.25 8.60
N VAL A 58 -5.46 1.93 8.48
CA VAL A 58 -4.36 2.75 8.98
C VAL A 58 -4.15 3.96 8.08
N VAL A 59 -4.02 5.14 8.68
CA VAL A 59 -3.77 6.40 7.99
C VAL A 59 -2.31 6.49 7.53
N VAL A 60 -2.12 6.91 6.28
CA VAL A 60 -0.79 7.13 5.69
C VAL A 60 -0.25 8.49 6.12
N ASN A 61 0.98 8.50 6.62
CA ASN A 61 1.67 9.69 7.07
C ASN A 61 2.72 10.15 6.06
N ASN A 62 3.12 11.41 6.18
CA ASN A 62 4.13 11.99 5.32
C ASN A 62 5.50 11.34 5.57
N GLY A 63 6.10 10.79 4.52
CA GLY A 63 7.36 10.05 4.56
C GLY A 63 7.19 8.53 4.63
N ASP A 64 5.96 8.01 4.69
CA ASP A 64 5.74 6.56 4.78
C ASP A 64 6.25 5.83 3.54
N SER A 65 6.83 4.65 3.77
CA SER A 65 7.23 3.71 2.74
C SER A 65 6.29 2.52 2.75
N ILE A 66 5.45 2.43 1.73
CA ILE A 66 4.47 1.36 1.54
C ILE A 66 5.09 0.34 0.59
N VAL A 67 5.28 -0.89 1.05
CA VAL A 67 5.77 -2.00 0.22
C VAL A 67 4.62 -2.95 -0.04
N LEU A 68 4.40 -3.25 -1.31
CA LEU A 68 3.47 -4.25 -1.79
C LEU A 68 4.23 -5.51 -2.13
N ALA A 69 4.21 -6.45 -1.19
CA ALA A 69 4.66 -7.81 -1.44
C ALA A 69 3.47 -8.62 -1.97
N THR A 70 3.70 -9.38 -3.04
CA THR A 70 2.67 -10.33 -3.48
C THR A 70 2.50 -11.39 -2.40
N LYS A 71 1.27 -11.63 -1.93
CA LYS A 71 1.04 -12.85 -1.16
C LYS A 71 1.27 -13.98 -2.13
N LYS A 72 2.36 -14.72 -1.93
CA LYS A 72 2.42 -16.12 -2.37
C LYS A 72 1.30 -16.83 -1.63
N TYR A 73 0.09 -16.78 -2.18
CA TYR A 73 -0.72 -17.98 -2.17
C TYR A 73 0.19 -18.99 -2.84
N SER A 74 0.81 -19.85 -2.04
CA SER A 74 1.29 -21.11 -2.56
C SER A 74 0.03 -21.73 -3.16
N SER A 75 -0.18 -21.51 -4.46
CA SER A 75 -1.02 -22.39 -5.24
C SER A 75 -0.36 -23.73 -5.00
N GLY A 76 -0.95 -24.48 -4.06
CA GLY A 76 -0.55 -25.83 -3.79
C GLY A 76 -0.35 -26.48 -5.15
N ASN A 77 0.81 -27.09 -5.29
CA ASN A 77 1.15 -28.02 -6.32
C ASN A 77 -0.07 -28.93 -6.59
N ALA A 78 -0.95 -28.56 -7.52
CA ALA A 78 -1.95 -29.46 -8.07
C ALA A 78 -1.27 -30.22 -9.20
N ALA A 79 -0.28 -31.02 -8.81
CA ALA A 79 0.05 -32.22 -9.54
C ALA A 79 -1.12 -33.20 -9.31
N ALA A 80 -1.94 -33.40 -10.33
CA ALA A 80 -2.79 -34.57 -10.50
C ALA A 80 -3.10 -34.72 -11.99
#